data_AF-A0A261QGC0-F1
#
_entry.id   AF-A0A261QGC0-F1
#
_cell.length_a   1.000
_cell.length_b   1.000
_cell.length_c   1.000
_cell.angle_alpha   90.00
_cell.angle_beta   90.00
_cell.angle_gamma   90.00
#
_symmetry.space_group_name_H-M   'P 1'
#
loop_
_entity.id
_entity.type
_entity.pdbx_description
1 polymer ?
#
loop_
_entity_poly.entity_id
_entity_poly.type
_entity_poly.pdbx_seq_one_letter_code
_entity_poly.pdbx_strand_id
1 'polypeptide(L)'
;MRYVLKSSTRRQAERRLNKWFKWYQFHDCGAISKVEKTLIARKKEWLDTIISPLFNGIMEGTNNKIKLIKRRGFGYRNDTRFFLRLRLEIGR
;
A
#
# COMPACT_ATOMS: atom_id res chain seq x y z
N MET A 1 9.25 -4.34 9.87
CA MET A 1 7.80 -4.24 9.61
C MET A 1 7.03 -5.55 9.47
N ARG A 2 7.51 -6.59 8.76
CA ARG A 2 6.77 -7.87 8.61
C ARG A 2 6.23 -8.46 9.93
N TYR A 3 7.00 -8.33 11.01
CA TYR A 3 6.59 -8.75 12.35
C TYR A 3 5.35 -8.00 12.89
N VAL A 4 5.23 -6.71 12.59
CA VAL A 4 4.08 -5.87 12.96
C VAL A 4 2.83 -6.27 12.15
N LEU A 5 3.01 -6.52 10.85
CA LEU A 5 1.92 -6.89 9.93
C LEU A 5 1.31 -8.28 10.22
N LYS A 6 2.07 -9.20 10.82
CA LYS A 6 1.58 -10.53 11.24
C LYS A 6 0.85 -10.51 12.60
N SER A 7 0.18 -9.43 12.95
CA SER A 7 -0.50 -9.31 14.25
C SER A 7 -1.96 -9.72 14.08
N SER A 8 -2.44 -10.59 14.97
CA SER A 8 -3.82 -11.10 14.90
C SER A 8 -4.82 -10.23 15.66
N THR A 9 -4.36 -9.37 16.58
CA THR A 9 -5.21 -8.51 17.41
C THR A 9 -4.71 -7.07 17.41
N ARG A 10 -5.64 -6.12 17.62
CA ARG A 10 -5.31 -4.68 17.70
C ARG A 10 -4.24 -4.38 18.73
N ARG A 11 -4.41 -4.92 19.94
CA ARG A 11 -3.49 -4.70 21.05
C ARG A 11 -2.09 -5.23 20.72
N GLN A 12 -2.00 -6.37 20.06
CA GLN A 12 -0.72 -6.93 19.62
C GLN A 12 -0.08 -6.07 18.52
N ALA A 13 -0.87 -5.64 17.52
CA ALA A 13 -0.41 -4.76 16.45
C ALA A 13 0.14 -3.45 17.01
N GLU A 14 -0.59 -2.82 17.93
CA GLU A 14 -0.17 -1.58 18.56
C GLU A 14 1.13 -1.73 19.37
N ARG A 15 1.24 -2.80 20.18
CA ARG A 15 2.46 -3.06 20.94
C ARG A 15 3.66 -3.25 20.03
N ARG A 16 3.50 -4.02 18.95
CA ARG A 16 4.58 -4.28 17.98
C ARG A 16 4.93 -3.03 17.17
N LEU A 17 3.95 -2.23 16.79
CA LEU A 17 4.15 -0.98 16.05
C LEU A 17 4.86 0.07 16.91
N ASN A 18 4.44 0.26 18.17
CA ASN A 18 5.12 1.15 19.11
C ASN A 18 6.57 0.71 19.39
N LYS A 19 6.80 -0.60 19.51
CA LYS A 19 8.17 -1.15 19.65
C LYS A 19 9.00 -0.88 18.39
N TRP A 20 8.39 -0.97 17.21
CA TRP A 20 9.05 -0.64 15.96
C TRP A 20 9.40 0.85 15.90
N PHE A 21 8.50 1.77 16.24
CA PHE A 21 8.85 3.20 16.29
C PHE A 21 10.03 3.49 17.23
N LYS A 22 10.05 2.92 18.44
CA LYS A 22 11.17 3.08 19.38
C LYS A 22 12.52 2.62 18.83
N TRP A 23 12.53 1.60 17.97
CA TRP A 23 13.76 1.08 17.38
C TRP A 23 14.23 1.89 16.18
N TYR A 24 13.31 2.49 15.45
CA TYR A 24 13.60 3.14 14.17
C TYR A 24 13.63 4.68 14.24
N GLN A 25 13.27 5.28 15.39
CA GLN A 25 13.33 6.74 15.64
C GLN A 25 14.72 7.38 15.48
N PHE A 26 15.80 6.58 15.50
CA PHE A 26 17.17 7.09 15.53
C PHE A 26 17.95 6.91 14.21
N HIS A 27 17.28 6.60 13.10
CA HIS A 27 17.98 6.46 11.83
C HIS A 27 18.26 7.81 11.15
N ASP A 28 19.54 8.05 10.86
CA ASP A 28 20.04 9.24 10.16
C ASP A 28 19.64 9.31 8.66
N CYS A 29 18.87 8.31 8.19
CA CYS A 29 18.38 8.25 6.83
C CYS A 29 17.08 9.07 6.70
N GLY A 30 17.16 10.22 6.01
CA GLY A 30 16.01 11.10 5.78
C GLY A 30 14.79 10.44 5.12
N ALA A 31 14.98 9.38 4.31
CA ALA A 31 13.88 8.62 3.72
C ALA A 31 13.09 7.83 4.78
N ILE A 32 13.79 7.19 5.72
CA ILE A 32 13.19 6.45 6.83
C ILE A 32 12.46 7.40 7.77
N SER A 33 13.06 8.56 8.07
CA SER A 33 12.42 9.59 8.91
C SER A 33 11.10 10.09 8.32
N LYS A 34 11.02 10.30 6.99
CA LYS A 34 9.77 10.69 6.30
C LYS A 34 8.69 9.61 6.40
N VAL A 35 9.07 8.35 6.18
CA VAL A 35 8.15 7.20 6.32
C VAL A 35 7.64 7.11 7.75
N GLU A 36 8.52 7.23 8.74
CA GLU A 36 8.15 7.20 10.15
C GLU A 36 7.17 8.31 10.52
N LYS A 37 7.46 9.57 10.17
CA LYS A 37 6.56 10.70 10.44
C LYS A 37 5.15 10.44 9.87
N THR A 38 5.09 9.88 8.67
CA THR A 38 3.82 9.53 8.02
C THR A 38 3.09 8.42 8.76
N LEU A 39 3.82 7.39 9.20
CA LEU A 39 3.28 6.25 9.97
C LEU A 39 2.78 6.68 11.35
N ILE A 40 3.48 7.59 12.03
CA ILE A 40 3.05 8.15 13.32
C ILE A 40 1.76 8.97 13.13
N ALA A 41 1.73 9.84 12.12
CA ALA A 41 0.55 10.67 11.83
C ALA A 41 -0.68 9.84 11.45
N ARG A 42 -0.49 8.69 10.81
CA ARG A 42 -1.56 7.78 10.34
C ARG A 42 -1.62 6.47 11.11
N LYS A 43 -1.21 6.50 12.39
CA LYS A 43 -1.09 5.30 13.23
C LYS A 43 -2.40 4.54 13.34
N LYS A 44 -3.53 5.25 13.49
CA LYS A 44 -4.85 4.65 13.68
C LYS A 44 -5.25 3.83 12.46
N GLU A 45 -5.16 4.43 11.28
CA GLU A 45 -5.51 3.82 10.00
C GLU A 45 -4.61 2.61 9.69
N TRP A 46 -3.33 2.70 10.06
CA TRP A 46 -2.42 1.56 9.96
C TRP A 46 -2.82 0.39 10.84
N LEU A 47 -3.21 0.65 12.09
CA LEU A 47 -3.68 -0.41 12.98
C LEU A 47 -4.95 -1.07 12.46
N ASP A 48 -5.87 -0.28 11.91
CA ASP A 48 -7.10 -0.78 11.29
C ASP A 48 -6.78 -1.65 10.06
N THR A 49 -5.81 -1.22 9.24
CA THR A 49 -5.38 -1.95 8.05
C THR A 49 -4.70 -3.29 8.39
N ILE A 50 -3.89 -3.35 9.45
CA ILE A 50 -3.19 -4.58 9.86
C ILE A 50 -4.17 -5.69 10.26
N ILE A 51 -5.29 -5.32 10.88
CA ILE A 51 -6.29 -6.28 11.41
C ILE A 51 -7.35 -6.57 10.35
N SER A 52 -7.46 -5.72 9.33
CA SER A 52 -8.45 -5.88 8.28
C SER A 52 -8.25 -7.21 7.54
N PRO A 53 -9.33 -7.94 7.23
CA PRO A 53 -9.27 -9.12 6.36
C PRO A 53 -9.04 -8.76 4.89
N LEU A 54 -8.94 -7.47 4.55
CA LEU A 54 -8.77 -7.01 3.18
C LEU A 54 -7.33 -7.24 2.71
N PHE A 55 -7.19 -7.95 1.59
CA PHE A 55 -5.90 -8.20 0.97
C PHE A 55 -5.61 -7.16 -0.11
N ASN A 56 -4.42 -6.55 -0.06
CA ASN A 56 -3.97 -5.63 -1.11
C ASN A 56 -3.68 -6.34 -2.45
N GLY A 57 -3.65 -7.68 -2.49
CA GLY A 57 -3.28 -8.46 -3.67
C GLY A 57 -4.18 -8.22 -4.88
N ILE A 58 -5.50 -8.07 -4.68
CA ILE A 58 -6.44 -7.78 -5.77
C ILE A 58 -6.17 -6.37 -6.34
N MET A 59 -5.95 -5.40 -5.46
CA MET A 59 -5.65 -4.02 -5.84
C MET A 59 -4.29 -3.92 -6.56
N GLU A 60 -3.26 -4.59 -6.05
CA GLU A 60 -1.93 -4.67 -6.68
C GLU A 60 -1.99 -5.37 -8.04
N GLY A 61 -2.72 -6.49 -8.14
CA GLY A 61 -2.92 -7.21 -9.39
C GLY A 61 -3.60 -6.33 -10.44
N THR A 62 -4.66 -5.63 -10.04
CA THR A 62 -5.38 -4.68 -10.91
C THR A 62 -4.46 -3.55 -11.35
N ASN A 63 -3.72 -2.94 -10.41
CA ASN A 63 -2.76 -1.87 -10.71
C ASN A 63 -1.65 -2.33 -11.66
N ASN A 64 -1.14 -3.55 -11.49
CA ASN A 64 -0.12 -4.11 -12.37
C ASN A 64 -0.67 -4.36 -13.77
N LYS A 65 -1.90 -4.85 -13.89
CA LYS A 65 -2.59 -5.04 -15.18
C LYS A 65 -2.81 -3.71 -15.89
N ILE A 66 -3.28 -2.68 -15.18
CA ILE A 66 -3.41 -1.31 -15.71
C ILE A 66 -2.05 -0.78 -16.20
N LYS A 67 -0.99 -0.93 -15.39
CA LYS A 67 0.38 -0.51 -15.77
C LYS A 67 0.86 -1.24 -17.01
N LEU A 68 0.58 -2.52 -17.15
CA LEU A 68 0.94 -3.31 -18.33
C LEU A 68 0.19 -2.84 -19.57
N ILE A 69 -1.13 -2.58 -19.45
CA ILE A 69 -1.96 -2.01 -20.52
C ILE A 69 -1.46 -0.64 -20.98
N LYS A 70 -1.02 0.19 -20.02
CA LYS A 70 -0.38 1.47 -20.31
C LYS A 70 0.95 1.31 -21.05
N ARG A 71 1.80 0.34 -20.66
CA ARG A 71 3.12 0.10 -21.30
C ARG A 71 3.00 -0.43 -22.73
N ARG A 72 2.04 -1.31 -23.01
CA ARG A 72 1.81 -1.86 -24.36
C ARG A 72 1.02 -0.94 -25.29
N GLY A 73 0.29 0.02 -24.72
CA GLY A 73 -0.53 0.95 -25.47
C GLY A 73 0.23 2.22 -25.82
N PHE A 74 0.68 2.35 -27.06
CA PHE A 74 1.29 3.57 -27.55
C PHE A 74 0.23 4.53 -28.10
N GLY A 75 0.34 5.82 -27.75
CA GLY A 75 -0.42 6.89 -28.42
C GLY A 75 -1.92 6.94 -28.11
N TYR A 76 -2.34 6.69 -26.86
CA TYR A 76 -3.71 7.03 -26.46
C TYR A 76 -3.94 8.53 -26.60
N ARG A 77 -4.68 8.94 -27.64
CA ARG A 77 -5.00 10.36 -27.91
C ARG A 77 -5.98 10.95 -26.89
N ASN A 78 -6.74 10.11 -26.19
CA ASN A 78 -7.67 10.50 -25.14
C ASN A 78 -7.79 9.41 -24.08
N ASP A 79 -8.16 9.81 -22.86
CA ASP A 79 -8.35 8.89 -21.74
C ASP A 79 -9.52 7.94 -22.00
N THR A 80 -10.54 8.36 -22.76
CA THR A 80 -11.69 7.53 -23.13
C THR A 80 -11.25 6.24 -23.85
N ARG A 81 -10.30 6.31 -24.78
CA ARG A 81 -9.76 5.11 -25.47
C ARG A 81 -8.95 4.24 -24.52
N PHE A 82 -8.25 4.82 -23.55
CA PHE A 82 -7.55 4.06 -22.53
C PHE A 82 -8.54 3.32 -21.62
N PHE A 83 -9.59 3.99 -21.12
CA PHE A 83 -10.63 3.38 -20.31
C PHE A 83 -11.42 2.30 -21.06
N LEU A 84 -11.68 2.49 -22.35
CA LEU A 84 -12.29 1.46 -23.19
C LEU A 84 -11.40 0.21 -23.24
N ARG A 85 -10.09 0.38 -23.42
CA ARG A 85 -9.14 -0.73 -23.38
C ARG A 85 -9.04 -1.38 -22.00
N LEU A 86 -9.06 -0.60 -20.92
CA LEU A 86 -9.13 -1.13 -19.57
C LEU A 86 -10.38 -2.00 -19.38
N ARG A 87 -11.55 -1.54 -19.82
CA ARG A 87 -12.81 -2.31 -19.74
C ARG A 87 -12.73 -3.61 -20.54
N LEU A 88 -12.19 -3.58 -21.75
CA LEU A 88 -12.05 -4.79 -22.59
C LEU A 88 -11.11 -5.84 -21.98
N GLU A 89 -10.04 -5.42 -21.31
CA GLU A 89 -9.03 -6.35 -20.80
C GLU A 89 -9.26 -6.75 -19.33
N ILE A 90 -9.86 -5.88 -18.53
CA ILE A 90 -10.10 -6.09 -17.09
C ILE A 90 -11.55 -6.49 -16.81
N GLY A 91 -12.51 -6.00 -17.59
CA GLY A 91 -13.93 -6.32 -17.45
C GLY A 91 -14.19 -7.77 -17.83
N ARG A 92 -14.33 -8.62 -16.80
CA ARG A 92 -15.24 -9.76 -16.83
C ARG A 92 -16.59 -9.30 -16.33
#